data_AF-A0A0V0T1S2-F1
#
_entry.id   AF-A0A0V0T1S2-F1
#
_cell.length_a   1.000
_cell.length_b   1.000
_cell.length_c   1.000
_cell.angle_alpha   90.00
_cell.angle_beta   90.00
_cell.angle_gamma   90.00
#
_symmetry.space_group_name_H-M   'P 1'
#
loop_
_entity.id
_entity.type
_entity.pdbx_description
1 polymer ?
#
loop_
_entity_poly.entity_id
_entity_poly.type
_entity_poly.pdbx_seq_one_letter_code
_entity_poly.pdbx_strand_id
1 'polypeptide(L)' 'MVKEMEDVIPAPVYFADLVCARARYHVLAALNSGLVEKYSDEDSDSSSSSSSSSKAESVKTELANIIALHKRVKKVMYFA' A
#
# COMPACT_ATOMS: atom_id res chain seq x y z
N MET A 1 0.57 40.82 10.29
CA MET A 1 0.09 39.73 11.17
C MET A 1 0.23 38.44 10.39
N VAL A 2 1.45 37.92 10.29
CA VAL A 2 1.76 36.67 9.58
C VAL A 2 2.71 35.93 10.50
N LYS A 3 2.19 34.95 11.21
CA LYS A 3 3.02 33.89 11.77
C LYS A 3 2.32 32.62 11.37
N GLU A 4 2.87 32.02 10.33
CA GLU A 4 2.41 30.76 9.79
C GLU A 4 2.24 29.78 10.94
N MET A 5 1.03 29.27 11.09
CA MET A 5 0.84 28.00 11.77
C MET A 5 1.47 26.98 10.84
N GLU A 6 2.77 26.74 10.96
CA GLU A 6 3.30 25.44 10.56
C GLU A 6 2.46 24.42 11.34
N ASP A 7 1.59 23.70 10.64
CA ASP A 7 0.80 22.64 11.21
C ASP A 7 1.77 21.59 11.75
N VAL A 8 2.10 21.70 13.05
CA VAL A 8 2.95 20.73 13.74
C VAL A 8 2.16 19.42 13.79
N ILE A 9 2.46 18.55 12.84
CA ILE A 9 1.85 17.23 12.75
C ILE A 9 2.26 16.44 14.01
N PRO A 10 1.30 15.88 14.78
CA PRO A 10 1.63 15.05 15.92
C PRO A 10 2.51 13.87 15.51
N ALA A 11 3.53 13.57 16.31
CA ALA A 11 4.47 12.48 16.02
C ALA A 11 3.80 11.14 15.63
N PRO A 12 2.69 10.70 16.26
CA PRO A 12 2.00 9.48 15.82
C PRO A 12 1.49 9.52 14.38
N VAL A 13 1.04 10.69 13.91
CA VAL A 13 0.55 10.89 12.54
C VAL A 13 1.74 10.83 11.57
N TYR A 14 2.84 11.51 11.88
CA TYR A 14 4.07 11.44 11.09
C TYR A 14 4.60 10.00 10.97
N PHE A 15 4.58 9.22 12.06
CA PHE A 15 4.98 7.81 12.01
C PHE A 15 4.05 6.96 11.15
N ALA A 16 2.73 7.22 11.17
CA ALA A 16 1.80 6.56 10.27
C ALA A 16 2.14 6.85 8.80
N ASP A 17 2.51 8.08 8.48
CA ASP A 17 2.91 8.47 7.11
C ASP A 17 4.20 7.76 6.67
N LEU A 18 5.19 7.64 7.55
CA LEU A 18 6.42 6.89 7.28
C LEU A 18 6.15 5.40 7.03
N VAL A 19 5.28 4.78 7.83
CA VAL A 19 4.85 3.38 7.64
C VAL A 19 4.16 3.22 6.28
N CYS A 20 3.24 4.13 5.93
CA CYS A 20 2.55 4.14 4.64
C CYS A 20 3.52 4.31 3.47
N ALA A 21 4.47 5.23 3.57
CA ALA A 21 5.51 5.42 2.56
C ALA A 21 6.36 4.15 2.39
N ARG A 22 6.72 3.49 3.49
CA ARG A 22 7.48 2.24 3.46
C ARG A 22 6.69 1.09 2.82
N ALA A 23 5.40 0.97 3.13
CA ALA A 23 4.52 0.00 2.49
C ALA A 23 4.45 0.20 0.96
N ARG A 24 4.36 1.45 0.49
CA ARG A 24 4.40 1.76 -0.95
C ARG A 24 5.69 1.29 -1.63
N TYR A 25 6.84 1.43 -0.96
CA TYR A 25 8.10 0.90 -1.48
C TYR A 25 8.11 -0.64 -1.57
N HIS A 26 7.52 -1.34 -0.61
CA HIS A 26 7.39 -2.80 -0.67
C HIS A 26 6.56 -3.25 -1.88
N VAL A 27 5.45 -2.56 -2.16
CA VAL A 27 4.60 -2.82 -3.34
C VAL A 27 5.36 -2.54 -4.64
N LEU A 28 6.03 -1.38 -4.72
CA LEU A 28 6.81 -1.01 -5.91
C LEU A 28 7.93 -2.01 -6.19
N ALA A 29 8.62 -2.48 -5.14
CA ALA A 29 9.66 -3.50 -5.27
C ALA A 29 9.09 -4.84 -5.79
N ALA A 30 7.93 -5.26 -5.29
CA ALA A 30 7.26 -6.48 -5.75
C ALA A 30 6.79 -6.40 -7.21
N LEU A 31 6.29 -5.23 -7.63
CA LEU A 31 5.93 -4.97 -9.03
C LEU A 31 7.16 -4.98 -9.95
N ASN A 32 8.29 -4.42 -9.49
CA ASN A 32 9.53 -4.39 -10.26
C ASN A 32 10.24 -5.74 -10.30
N SER A 33 10.04 -6.61 -9.31
CA SER A 33 10.60 -7.96 -9.30
C SER A 33 9.79 -8.96 -10.13
N GLY A 34 8.66 -8.55 -10.71
CA GLY A 34 7.74 -9.44 -11.42
C GLY A 34 7.05 -10.46 -10.51
N LEU A 35 7.02 -10.20 -9.19
CA LEU A 35 6.35 -11.08 -8.22
C LEU A 35 4.83 -10.90 -8.26
N VAL A 36 4.38 -9.72 -8.69
CA VAL A 36 2.97 -9.36 -8.87
C VAL A 36 2.74 -9.14 -10.36
N GLU A 37 1.69 -9.75 -10.91
CA GLU A 37 1.31 -9.47 -12.30
C GLU A 37 0.92 -7.99 -12.45
N LYS A 38 1.41 -7.36 -13.52
CA LYS A 38 0.97 -6.01 -13.85
C LYS A 38 -0.48 -6.09 -14.31
N TYR A 39 -1.41 -5.82 -13.40
CA TYR A 39 -2.81 -5.68 -13.72
C TYR A 39 -2.96 -4.46 -14.64
N SER A 40 -2.98 -4.69 -15.94
CA SER A 40 -3.32 -3.70 -16.94
C SER A 40 -4.84 -3.54 -16.97
N ASP A 41 -5.30 -2.30 -16.95
CA ASP A 41 -6.73 -1.93 -16.96
C ASP A 41 -7.32 -1.98 -18.40
N GLU A 42 -6.87 -2.93 -19.23
CA GLU A 42 -7.24 -3.01 -20.65
C GLU A 42 -8.53 -3.80 -20.91
N ASP A 43 -9.49 -3.79 -19.98
CA ASP A 43 -10.83 -4.35 -20.19
C ASP A 43 -11.90 -3.23 -20.07
N SER A 44 -11.79 -2.23 -20.94
CA SER A 44 -12.92 -1.34 -21.26
C SER A 44 -13.83 -2.04 -22.27
N ASP A 45 -14.55 -3.08 -21.86
CA ASP A 45 -15.65 -3.61 -22.66
C ASP A 45 -16.93 -3.80 -21.85
N SER A 46 -17.99 -3.30 -22.47
CA SER A 46 -19.35 -3.16 -22.00
C SER A 46 -20.00 -4.44 -21.45
N SER A 47 -20.69 -4.26 -20.32
CA SER A 47 -21.91 -4.96 -19.87
C SER A 47 -21.84 -6.41 -19.33
N SER A 48 -22.61 -6.60 -18.26
CA SER A 48 -23.14 -7.83 -17.63
C SER A 48 -22.37 -8.46 -16.45
N SER A 49 -22.92 -8.17 -15.26
CA SER A 49 -23.01 -8.98 -14.02
C SER A 49 -22.22 -10.30 -13.90
N SER A 50 -21.43 -10.38 -12.81
CA SER A 50 -21.22 -11.55 -11.90
C SER A 50 -19.86 -12.28 -11.79
N SER A 51 -18.71 -11.65 -12.08
CA SER A 51 -17.37 -12.27 -11.81
C SER A 51 -16.28 -11.36 -11.23
N SER A 52 -16.61 -10.13 -10.81
CA SER A 52 -15.63 -9.12 -10.37
C SER A 52 -15.18 -9.20 -8.90
N SER A 53 -15.82 -10.01 -8.05
CA SER A 53 -15.47 -10.12 -6.62
C SER A 53 -14.22 -10.96 -6.37
N SER A 54 -14.02 -12.06 -7.10
CA SER A 54 -12.94 -13.02 -6.86
C SER A 54 -11.55 -12.48 -7.22
N LYS A 55 -11.43 -11.72 -8.31
CA LYS A 55 -10.19 -11.00 -8.69
C LYS A 55 -9.84 -9.89 -7.68
N ALA A 56 -10.83 -9.16 -7.19
CA ALA A 56 -10.59 -8.11 -6.19
C ALA A 56 -10.13 -8.70 -4.84
N GLU A 57 -10.67 -9.86 -4.45
CA GLU A 57 -10.22 -10.58 -3.25
C GLU A 57 -8.80 -11.14 -3.40
N SER A 58 -8.44 -11.69 -4.56
CA SER A 58 -7.08 -12.19 -4.78
C SER A 58 -6.04 -11.07 -4.70
N VAL A 59 -6.30 -9.91 -5.32
CA VAL A 59 -5.41 -8.73 -5.25
C VAL A 59 -5.24 -8.24 -3.81
N LYS A 60 -6.32 -8.19 -3.02
CA LYS A 60 -6.25 -7.79 -1.60
C LYS A 60 -5.38 -8.73 -0.79
N THR A 61 -5.52 -10.05 -0.98
CA THR A 61 -4.74 -11.05 -0.23
C THR A 61 -3.26 -11.03 -0.63
N GLU A 62 -2.96 -10.87 -1.92
CA GLU A 62 -1.60 -10.73 -2.42
C GLU A 62 -0.92 -9.46 -1.90
N LEU A 63 -1.63 -8.32 -1.95
CA LEU A 63 -1.14 -7.06 -1.42
C LEU A 63 -0.88 -7.15 0.09
N ALA A 64 -1.77 -7.79 0.84
CA ALA A 64 -1.62 -8.02 2.28
C ALA A 64 -0.37 -8.86 2.58
N ASN A 65 -0.05 -9.85 1.74
CA ASN A 65 1.16 -10.66 1.88
C ASN A 65 2.43 -9.86 1.59
N ILE A 66 2.41 -8.96 0.61
CA ILE A 66 3.58 -8.14 0.23
C ILE A 66 3.95 -7.13 1.32
N ILE A 67 2.94 -6.49 1.92
CA ILE A 67 3.17 -5.51 3.00
C ILE A 67 3.36 -6.18 4.37
N ALA A 68 3.18 -7.50 4.46
CA ALA A 68 3.30 -8.23 5.71
C ALA A 68 4.74 -8.17 6.24
N LEU A 69 4.87 -7.76 7.49
CA LEU A 69 6.15 -7.66 8.16
C LEU A 69 6.57 -9.00 8.79
N HIS A 70 7.87 -9.30 8.69
CA HIS A 70 8.45 -10.44 9.40
C HIS A 70 8.27 -10.29 10.92
N LYS A 71 8.03 -11.39 11.64
CA LYS A 71 7.74 -11.40 13.09
C LYS A 71 8.76 -10.61 13.92
N ARG A 72 10.03 -10.66 13.52
CA ARG A 72 11.13 -9.94 14.20
C ARG A 72 11.04 -8.41 14.11
N VAL A 73 10.45 -7.87 13.04
CA VAL A 73 10.39 -6.41 12.82
C VAL A 73 9.02 -5.82 13.17
N LYS A 74 8.05 -6.64 13.56
CA LYS A 74 6.68 -6.21 13.88
C LYS A 74 6.57 -5.31 15.12
N LYS A 75 7.56 -5.35 16.03
CA LYS A 75 7.59 -4.58 17.29
C LYS A 75 8.62 -3.46 17.32
N VAL A 76 9.23 -3.15 16.18
CA VAL A 76 10.25 -2.09 16.08
C VAL A 76 9.83 -1.05 15.05
N MET A 77 10.41 0.14 15.13
CA MET A 77 10.17 1.22 14.17
C MET A 77 10.95 0.98 12.86
N TYR A 78 10.57 -0.04 12.10
CA TYR A 78 11.24 -0.44 10.84
C TYR A 78 11.16 0.61 9.70
N PHE A 79 10.38 1.66 9.93
CA PHE A 79 10.13 2.77 9.02
C PHE A 79 11.05 3.98 9.28
N ALA A 80 11.88 3.91 10.33
CA ALA A 80 12.89 4.92 10.68
C ALA A 80 14.21 4.65 9.96
#